data_AF-A0A1G0R764-F1
#
_entry.id   AF-A0A1G0R764-F1
#
_cell.length_a   1.000
_cell.length_b   1.000
_cell.length_c   1.000
_cell.angle_alpha   90.00
_cell.angle_beta   90.00
_cell.angle_gamma   90.00
#
_symmetry.space_group_name_H-M   'P 1'
#
loop_
_entity.id
_entity.type
_entity.pdbx_description
1 polymer ?
#
loop_
_entity_poly.entity_id
_entity_poly.type
_entity_poly.pdbx_seq_one_letter_code
_entity_poly.pdbx_strand_id
1 'polypeptide(L)'
;MTNKAYFEELQAELGNEMQNYSNLFKSKEEIEDEIRDIKEKLFHYDLNNAELFSQQISQIEDRKKILEIKKALENARNLYNIIRMYGHFDLLDKMDFKKFNKLYNETIRHLELLNLKEKIANSVDTTNLLNVALENILFMFRKISEDEIIIADQLKDILRKTREALGGNFDKKDSEFVSLYDELKRLFNKKNLDEITQEEMKLNIGSLQQIFDKVAELNRKNNLLKAKYENDSKYARIHKRILEKGNISKKESEICETLLDIKTQADEKILINTRLLENESYFYQMLIQIVIGSFIKKKIELDTESAKYINACLSKEYMNEYQGANE
;
A
#
# COMPACT_ATOMS: atom_id res chain seq x y z
N MET A 1 -32.96 42.17 30.75
CA MET A 1 -34.28 41.89 30.18
C MET A 1 -34.32 42.02 28.65
N THR A 2 -33.33 42.66 28.01
CA THR A 2 -33.34 42.94 26.56
C THR A 2 -32.89 41.77 25.66
N ASN A 3 -32.10 40.81 26.18
CA ASN A 3 -31.59 39.69 25.37
C ASN A 3 -32.56 38.49 25.29
N LYS A 4 -33.47 38.35 26.26
CA LYS A 4 -34.39 37.21 26.36
C LYS A 4 -35.64 37.40 25.49
N ALA A 5 -36.16 38.62 25.42
CA ALA A 5 -37.28 38.97 24.54
C ALA A 5 -36.86 38.91 23.05
N TYR A 6 -35.64 39.35 22.73
CA TYR A 6 -35.09 39.25 21.37
C TYR A 6 -34.88 37.78 20.94
N PHE A 7 -34.53 36.90 21.89
CA PHE A 7 -34.39 35.46 21.66
C PHE A 7 -35.75 34.76 21.46
N GLU A 8 -36.79 35.19 22.18
CA GLU A 8 -38.17 34.66 22.03
C GLU A 8 -38.81 35.10 20.70
N GLU A 9 -38.52 36.31 20.21
CA GLU A 9 -38.96 36.75 18.87
C GLU A 9 -38.26 35.97 17.74
N LEU A 10 -36.95 35.74 17.84
CA LEU A 10 -36.19 34.89 16.89
C LEU A 10 -36.65 33.42 16.89
N GLN A 11 -37.18 32.94 18.02
CA GLN A 11 -37.72 31.58 18.15
C GLN A 11 -39.02 31.38 17.37
N ALA A 12 -39.82 32.44 17.24
CA ALA A 12 -41.09 32.42 16.53
C ALA A 12 -40.91 32.47 15.00
N GLU A 13 -39.83 33.07 14.49
CA GLU A 13 -39.57 33.21 13.04
C GLU A 13 -38.88 31.99 12.39
N LEU A 14 -38.09 31.20 13.12
CA LEU A 14 -37.18 30.20 12.52
C LEU A 14 -37.63 28.73 12.60
N GLY A 15 -38.74 28.42 13.26
CA GLY A 15 -39.34 27.07 13.26
C GLY A 15 -38.33 25.90 13.39
N ASN A 16 -38.47 24.87 12.55
CA ASN A 16 -37.67 23.64 12.56
C ASN A 16 -36.16 23.82 12.29
N GLU A 17 -35.65 25.03 12.02
CA GLU A 17 -34.22 25.30 11.82
C GLU A 17 -33.45 25.50 13.15
N MET A 18 -34.16 25.61 14.28
CA MET A 18 -33.56 25.74 15.62
C MET A 18 -32.68 24.55 16.06
N GLN A 19 -32.90 23.35 15.52
CA GLN A 19 -32.08 22.17 15.84
C GLN A 19 -30.61 22.29 15.38
N ASN A 20 -30.33 23.19 14.42
CA ASN A 20 -28.95 23.48 14.00
C ASN A 20 -28.28 24.55 14.91
N TYR A 21 -29.09 25.37 15.61
CA TYR A 21 -28.62 26.44 16.50
C TYR A 21 -28.49 26.03 17.98
N SER A 22 -29.01 24.88 18.39
CA SER A 22 -28.82 24.35 19.75
C SER A 22 -27.35 24.02 20.08
N ASN A 23 -26.50 23.81 19.07
CA ASN A 23 -25.05 23.69 19.25
C ASN A 23 -24.33 25.04 19.47
N LEU A 24 -25.02 26.17 19.27
CA LEU A 24 -24.50 27.53 19.44
C LEU A 24 -24.74 28.11 20.84
N PHE A 25 -25.32 27.37 21.79
CA PHE A 25 -25.47 27.83 23.17
C PHE A 25 -25.33 26.67 24.15
N LYS A 26 -24.09 26.26 24.45
CA LYS A 26 -23.86 25.31 25.56
C LYS A 26 -23.85 26.05 26.88
N SER A 27 -24.68 25.60 27.82
CA SER A 27 -24.65 26.05 29.20
C SER A 27 -23.39 25.57 29.92
N LYS A 28 -23.06 26.24 31.03
CA LYS A 28 -21.93 25.84 31.89
C LYS A 28 -22.08 24.40 32.40
N GLU A 29 -23.30 23.99 32.74
CA GLU A 29 -23.62 22.65 33.24
C GLU A 29 -23.39 21.58 32.17
N GLU A 30 -23.82 21.82 30.92
CA GLU A 30 -23.58 20.92 29.80
C GLU A 30 -22.08 20.78 29.49
N ILE A 31 -21.31 21.87 29.56
CA ILE A 31 -19.85 21.83 29.39
C ILE A 31 -19.21 20.98 30.50
N GLU A 32 -19.67 21.11 31.74
CA GLU A 32 -19.15 20.34 32.88
C GLU A 32 -19.48 18.84 32.79
N ASP A 33 -20.67 18.49 32.33
CA ASP A 33 -21.06 17.09 32.11
C ASP A 33 -20.26 16.46 30.96
N GLU A 34 -20.02 17.19 29.87
CA GLU A 34 -19.15 16.70 28.79
C GLU A 34 -17.68 16.55 29.23
N ILE A 35 -17.16 17.45 30.06
CA ILE A 35 -15.84 17.29 30.67
C ILE A 35 -15.78 16.00 31.50
N ARG A 36 -16.85 15.65 32.22
CA ARG A 36 -16.93 14.42 33.02
C ARG A 36 -16.95 13.18 32.13
N ASP A 37 -17.76 13.18 31.08
CA ASP A 37 -17.84 12.08 30.11
C ASP A 37 -16.49 11.83 29.40
N ILE A 38 -15.78 12.89 29.02
CA ILE A 38 -14.44 12.77 28.44
C ILE A 38 -13.46 12.16 29.44
N LYS A 39 -13.50 12.59 30.71
CA LYS A 39 -12.63 12.03 31.76
C LYS A 39 -12.92 10.54 31.99
N GLU A 40 -14.17 10.14 31.98
CA GLU A 40 -14.56 8.73 32.16
C GLU A 40 -14.04 7.86 31.01
N LYS A 41 -14.26 8.31 29.76
CA LYS A 41 -13.80 7.58 28.55
C LYS A 41 -12.28 7.47 28.46
N LEU A 42 -11.56 8.44 29.00
CA LEU A 42 -10.11 8.50 28.97
C LEU A 42 -9.45 8.02 30.28
N PHE A 43 -10.22 7.57 31.27
CA PHE A 43 -9.76 7.31 32.63
C PHE A 43 -8.64 6.26 32.72
N HIS A 44 -8.71 5.25 31.86
CA HIS A 44 -7.74 4.15 31.86
C HIS A 44 -6.39 4.49 31.20
N TYR A 45 -6.27 5.67 30.60
CA TYR A 45 -5.08 6.07 29.85
C TYR A 45 -4.29 7.15 30.58
N ASP A 46 -2.98 7.17 30.36
CA ASP A 46 -2.12 8.23 30.88
C ASP A 46 -2.30 9.49 30.04
N LEU A 47 -2.95 10.51 30.62
CA LEU A 47 -3.20 11.78 29.93
C LEU A 47 -2.09 12.81 30.16
N ASN A 48 -1.09 12.48 30.99
CA ASN A 48 0.01 13.37 31.34
C ASN A 48 1.26 13.11 30.48
N ASN A 49 1.56 11.84 30.21
CA ASN A 49 2.67 11.43 29.38
C ASN A 49 2.18 10.90 28.02
N ALA A 50 2.40 11.70 26.97
CA ALA A 50 1.99 11.36 25.60
C ALA A 50 2.71 10.11 25.04
N GLU A 51 3.87 9.74 25.57
CA GLU A 51 4.59 8.54 25.16
C GLU A 51 3.95 7.28 25.76
N LEU A 52 3.68 7.28 27.07
CA LEU A 52 2.95 6.19 27.72
C LEU A 52 1.54 6.05 27.16
N PHE A 53 0.85 7.17 26.88
CA PHE A 53 -0.43 7.16 26.17
C PHE A 53 -0.33 6.44 24.82
N SER A 54 0.69 6.77 24.03
CA SER A 54 0.93 6.16 22.72
C SER A 54 1.14 4.65 22.83
N GLN A 55 1.91 4.19 23.81
CA GLN A 55 2.13 2.77 24.09
C GLN A 55 0.87 2.05 24.61
N GLN A 56 -0.02 2.75 25.30
CA GLN A 56 -1.28 2.15 25.76
C GLN A 56 -2.27 1.99 24.60
N ILE A 57 -2.37 2.98 23.72
CA ILE A 57 -3.27 2.90 22.57
C ILE A 57 -2.73 1.97 21.48
N SER A 58 -1.40 1.82 21.34
CA SER A 58 -0.77 0.91 20.36
C SER A 58 -1.19 -0.55 20.56
N GLN A 59 -1.44 -0.95 21.81
CA GLN A 59 -1.91 -2.28 22.19
C GLN A 59 -3.37 -2.55 21.83
N ILE A 60 -4.12 -1.53 21.42
CA ILE A 60 -5.54 -1.66 21.06
C ILE A 60 -5.64 -1.88 19.54
N GLU A 61 -6.00 -3.12 19.18
CA GLU A 61 -6.28 -3.47 17.78
C GLU A 61 -7.74 -3.21 17.38
N ASP A 62 -8.64 -3.01 18.36
CA ASP A 62 -10.04 -2.71 18.11
C ASP A 62 -10.24 -1.25 17.65
N ARG A 63 -10.50 -1.09 16.36
CA ARG A 63 -10.77 0.21 15.71
C ARG A 63 -11.91 0.98 16.39
N LYS A 64 -12.93 0.32 16.92
CA LYS A 64 -14.06 1.01 17.58
C LYS A 64 -13.60 1.74 18.84
N LYS A 65 -12.76 1.09 19.66
CA LYS A 65 -12.19 1.69 20.87
C LYS A 65 -11.32 2.89 20.55
N ILE A 66 -10.46 2.80 19.53
CA ILE A 66 -9.64 3.95 19.09
C ILE A 66 -10.50 5.12 18.58
N LEU A 67 -11.60 4.82 17.89
CA LEU A 67 -12.54 5.85 17.43
C LEU A 67 -13.25 6.56 18.59
N GLU A 68 -13.56 5.84 19.67
CA GLU A 68 -14.13 6.42 20.90
C GLU A 68 -13.14 7.37 21.59
N ILE A 69 -11.87 6.96 21.72
CA ILE A 69 -10.79 7.81 22.23
C ILE A 69 -10.64 9.07 21.36
N LYS A 70 -10.64 8.91 20.03
CA LYS A 70 -10.57 10.04 19.08
C LYS A 70 -11.72 11.01 19.32
N LYS A 71 -12.95 10.51 19.43
CA LYS A 71 -14.15 11.33 19.66
C LYS A 71 -14.09 12.08 20.99
N ALA A 72 -13.61 11.43 22.06
CA ALA A 72 -13.46 12.06 23.37
C ALA A 72 -12.45 13.22 23.32
N LEU A 73 -11.29 13.01 22.69
CA LEU A 73 -10.26 14.03 22.52
C LEU A 73 -10.67 15.15 21.56
N GLU A 74 -11.43 14.82 20.51
CA GLU A 74 -12.02 15.79 19.58
C GLU A 74 -13.04 16.68 20.29
N ASN A 75 -13.89 16.09 21.13
CA ASN A 75 -14.84 16.84 21.94
C ASN A 75 -14.11 17.79 22.91
N ALA A 76 -13.03 17.33 23.55
CA ALA A 76 -12.22 18.20 24.41
C ALA A 76 -11.66 19.41 23.66
N ARG A 77 -11.22 19.24 22.42
CA ARG A 77 -10.74 20.34 21.56
C ARG A 77 -11.86 21.33 21.21
N ASN A 78 -13.06 20.82 20.94
CA ASN A 78 -14.23 21.66 20.66
C ASN A 78 -14.65 22.44 21.90
N LEU A 79 -14.64 21.80 23.08
CA LEU A 79 -14.93 22.46 24.36
C LEU A 79 -13.96 23.59 24.67
N TYR A 80 -12.67 23.45 24.36
CA TYR A 80 -11.70 24.54 24.51
C TYR A 80 -12.13 25.81 23.75
N ASN A 81 -12.56 25.64 22.49
CA ASN A 81 -13.01 26.75 21.65
C ASN A 81 -14.30 27.37 22.19
N ILE A 82 -15.26 26.53 22.61
CA ILE A 82 -16.54 26.94 23.20
C ILE A 82 -16.31 27.73 24.48
N ILE A 83 -15.52 27.20 25.43
CA ILE A 83 -15.21 27.84 26.70
C ILE A 83 -14.61 29.24 26.50
N ARG A 84 -13.67 29.36 25.55
CA ARG A 84 -13.02 30.64 25.23
C ARG A 84 -13.97 31.63 24.55
N MET A 85 -14.88 31.14 23.70
CA MET A 85 -15.84 31.98 22.98
C MET A 85 -16.90 32.57 23.92
N TYR A 86 -17.36 31.82 24.92
CA TYR A 86 -18.39 32.25 25.87
C TYR A 86 -17.85 32.83 27.18
N GLY A 87 -16.53 32.85 27.37
CA GLY A 87 -15.89 33.48 28.53
C GLY A 87 -15.97 32.68 29.83
N HIS A 88 -16.19 31.36 29.76
CA HIS A 88 -16.20 30.45 30.92
C HIS A 88 -14.78 30.04 31.35
N PHE A 89 -13.88 31.01 31.50
CA PHE A 89 -12.45 30.77 31.72
C PHE A 89 -12.15 29.92 32.96
N ASP A 90 -13.04 29.90 33.94
CA ASP A 90 -12.96 29.06 35.15
C ASP A 90 -13.01 27.54 34.85
N LEU A 91 -13.51 27.15 33.68
CA LEU A 91 -13.51 25.76 33.23
C LEU A 91 -12.21 25.35 32.53
N LEU A 92 -11.34 26.30 32.16
CA LEU A 92 -10.08 25.99 31.49
C LEU A 92 -9.11 25.21 32.38
N ASP A 93 -9.17 25.41 33.70
CA ASP A 93 -8.29 24.74 34.66
C ASP A 93 -8.73 23.29 34.95
N LYS A 94 -9.93 22.89 34.53
CA LYS A 94 -10.46 21.54 34.77
C LYS A 94 -9.84 20.47 33.87
N MET A 95 -9.13 20.87 32.80
CA MET A 95 -8.50 19.99 31.80
C MET A 95 -7.25 20.61 31.17
N ASP A 96 -6.24 19.79 30.87
CA ASP A 96 -5.04 20.24 30.16
C ASP A 96 -5.24 20.17 28.63
N PHE A 97 -5.97 21.16 28.09
CA PHE A 97 -6.33 21.23 26.66
C PHE A 97 -5.11 21.25 25.71
N LYS A 98 -3.95 21.73 26.18
CA LYS A 98 -2.70 21.71 25.38
C LYS A 98 -2.18 20.28 25.21
N LYS A 99 -2.23 19.46 26.27
CA LYS A 99 -1.83 18.04 26.19
C LYS A 99 -2.78 17.23 25.32
N PHE A 100 -4.09 17.47 25.41
CA PHE A 100 -5.06 16.71 24.61
C PHE A 100 -4.89 16.87 23.10
N ASN A 101 -4.44 18.02 22.61
CA ASN A 101 -4.09 18.16 21.20
C ASN A 101 -2.94 17.23 20.79
N LYS A 102 -1.94 17.03 21.66
CA LYS A 102 -0.86 16.07 21.41
C LYS A 102 -1.40 14.63 21.41
N LEU A 103 -2.20 14.27 22.40
CA LEU A 103 -2.81 12.93 22.49
C LEU A 103 -3.72 12.64 21.30
N TYR A 104 -4.52 13.62 20.87
CA TYR A 104 -5.40 13.50 19.70
C TYR A 104 -4.63 13.16 18.43
N ASN A 105 -3.48 13.80 18.23
CA ASN A 105 -2.61 13.51 17.09
C ASN A 105 -2.03 12.09 17.16
N GLU A 106 -1.67 11.58 18.35
CA GLU A 106 -1.27 10.17 18.51
C GLU A 106 -2.42 9.22 18.18
N THR A 107 -3.64 9.50 18.65
CA THR A 107 -4.81 8.67 18.37
C THR A 107 -5.16 8.65 16.88
N ILE A 108 -5.05 9.78 16.17
CA ILE A 108 -5.24 9.81 14.71
C ILE A 108 -4.21 8.92 14.02
N ARG A 109 -2.93 9.06 14.37
CA ARG A 109 -1.86 8.25 13.77
C ARG A 109 -2.12 6.76 13.94
N HIS A 110 -2.47 6.33 15.15
CA HIS A 110 -2.77 4.93 15.41
C HIS A 110 -4.02 4.44 14.65
N LEU A 111 -5.06 5.27 14.54
CA LEU A 111 -6.25 4.95 13.76
C LEU A 111 -5.94 4.79 12.26
N GLU A 112 -5.10 5.68 11.70
CA GLU A 112 -4.63 5.58 10.32
C GLU A 112 -3.88 4.26 10.09
N LEU A 113 -3.12 3.81 11.08
CA LEU A 113 -2.38 2.55 11.04
C LEU A 113 -3.30 1.32 11.10
N LEU A 114 -4.31 1.33 11.95
CA LEU A 114 -5.34 0.28 11.97
C LEU A 114 -6.10 0.21 10.64
N ASN A 115 -6.48 1.37 10.08
CA ASN A 115 -7.12 1.43 8.76
C ASN A 115 -6.20 0.89 7.66
N LEU A 116 -4.89 1.16 7.74
CA LEU A 116 -3.90 0.62 6.83
C LEU A 116 -3.82 -0.90 6.95
N LYS A 117 -3.69 -1.45 8.16
CA LYS A 117 -3.67 -2.89 8.42
C LYS A 117 -4.91 -3.59 7.86
N GLU A 118 -6.09 -3.00 8.06
CA GLU A 118 -7.35 -3.52 7.52
C GLU A 118 -7.36 -3.53 5.99
N LYS A 119 -6.84 -2.48 5.35
CA LYS A 119 -6.69 -2.46 3.87
C LYS A 119 -5.64 -3.48 3.39
N ILE A 120 -4.57 -3.74 4.15
CA ILE A 120 -3.57 -4.81 3.87
C ILE A 120 -4.16 -6.20 3.93
N ALA A 121 -5.02 -6.46 4.91
CA ALA A 121 -5.68 -7.75 5.03
C ALA A 121 -6.67 -8.00 3.88
N ASN A 122 -7.34 -6.95 3.38
CA ASN A 122 -8.50 -7.07 2.50
C ASN A 122 -8.26 -6.78 1.01
N SER A 123 -7.10 -6.24 0.60
CA SER A 123 -6.87 -5.86 -0.80
C SER A 123 -6.24 -6.97 -1.64
N VAL A 124 -6.86 -7.27 -2.79
CA VAL A 124 -6.31 -8.11 -3.87
C VAL A 124 -5.22 -7.38 -4.67
N ASP A 125 -5.20 -6.05 -4.60
CA ASP A 125 -4.30 -5.19 -5.38
C ASP A 125 -3.03 -4.85 -4.58
N THR A 126 -2.01 -5.68 -4.76
CA THR A 126 -0.84 -5.77 -3.88
C THR A 126 0.11 -4.58 -4.00
N THR A 127 0.19 -3.92 -5.16
CA THR A 127 1.23 -2.92 -5.46
C THR A 127 0.94 -1.55 -4.84
N ASN A 128 -0.30 -1.07 -4.94
CA ASN A 128 -0.70 0.24 -4.41
C ASN A 128 -0.67 0.28 -2.88
N LEU A 129 -0.89 -0.86 -2.26
CA LEU A 129 -1.08 -0.92 -0.83
C LEU A 129 0.24 -1.04 -0.05
N LEU A 130 1.26 -1.66 -0.66
CA LEU A 130 2.62 -1.59 -0.16
C LEU A 130 3.12 -0.13 -0.16
N ASN A 131 2.82 0.65 -1.23
CA ASN A 131 3.21 2.06 -1.27
C ASN A 131 2.67 2.86 -0.07
N VAL A 132 1.41 2.64 0.31
CA VAL A 132 0.79 3.29 1.48
C VAL A 132 1.37 2.76 2.79
N ALA A 133 1.67 1.46 2.88
CA ALA A 133 2.29 0.88 4.08
C ALA A 133 3.71 1.41 4.32
N LEU A 134 4.49 1.54 3.25
CA LEU A 134 5.86 2.05 3.27
C LEU A 134 5.91 3.55 3.59
N GLU A 135 4.93 4.33 3.11
CA GLU A 135 4.80 5.75 3.42
C GLU A 135 4.51 5.98 4.91
N ASN A 136 3.65 5.17 5.53
CA ASN A 136 3.35 5.29 6.97
C ASN A 136 4.51 4.85 7.88
N ILE A 137 5.31 3.87 7.45
CA ILE A 137 6.53 3.45 8.14
C ILE A 137 7.55 4.59 8.20
N LEU A 138 7.68 5.35 7.11
CA LEU A 138 8.51 6.56 7.07
C LEU A 138 8.09 7.63 8.09
N PHE A 139 6.82 7.66 8.51
CA PHE A 139 6.30 8.62 9.48
C PHE A 139 6.55 8.22 10.95
N MET A 140 6.61 6.92 11.28
CA MET A 140 6.84 6.46 12.66
C MET A 140 8.26 6.76 13.16
N PHE A 141 9.25 6.80 12.27
CA PHE A 141 10.64 7.06 12.66
C PHE A 141 10.95 8.51 13.07
N ARG A 142 10.01 9.45 12.92
CA ARG A 142 10.25 10.85 13.30
C ARG A 142 10.30 11.11 14.80
N LYS A 143 9.88 10.15 15.64
CA LYS A 143 9.69 10.35 17.08
C LYS A 143 10.71 9.58 17.93
N ILE A 144 11.95 9.47 17.43
CA ILE A 144 12.98 8.64 18.06
C ILE A 144 14.19 9.52 18.46
N SER A 145 14.88 9.15 19.55
CA SER A 145 16.02 9.87 20.14
C SER A 145 17.15 10.16 19.13
N GLU A 146 18.05 11.13 19.42
CA GLU A 146 19.13 11.54 18.49
C GLU A 146 19.99 10.38 17.98
N ASP A 147 20.24 9.36 18.82
CA ASP A 147 21.04 8.17 18.47
C ASP A 147 20.31 7.21 17.51
N GLU A 148 18.98 7.28 17.46
CA GLU A 148 18.12 6.41 16.64
C GLU A 148 17.83 7.00 15.25
N ILE A 149 18.07 8.30 15.07
CA ILE A 149 17.86 9.02 13.80
C ILE A 149 18.71 8.41 12.68
N ILE A 150 19.96 8.04 12.94
CA ILE A 150 20.86 7.48 11.93
C ILE A 150 20.36 6.11 11.44
N ILE A 151 19.91 5.27 12.37
CA ILE A 151 19.41 3.92 12.05
C ILE A 151 18.08 4.02 11.30
N ALA A 152 17.21 4.93 11.72
CA ALA A 152 15.96 5.25 11.02
C ALA A 152 16.19 5.69 9.57
N ASP A 153 17.14 6.60 9.33
CA ASP A 153 17.47 7.07 7.99
C ASP A 153 18.02 5.94 7.11
N GLN A 154 18.89 5.08 7.65
CA GLN A 154 19.39 3.90 6.93
C GLN A 154 18.27 2.93 6.56
N LEU A 155 17.36 2.66 7.50
CA LEU A 155 16.21 1.79 7.27
C LEU A 155 15.28 2.37 6.19
N LYS A 156 15.03 3.67 6.25
CA LYS A 156 14.28 4.42 5.23
C LYS A 156 14.92 4.31 3.85
N ASP A 157 16.24 4.47 3.76
CA ASP A 157 16.94 4.42 2.49
C ASP A 157 16.95 3.02 1.88
N ILE A 158 17.24 1.98 2.67
CA ILE A 158 17.21 0.61 2.14
C ILE A 158 15.80 0.22 1.72
N LEU A 159 14.79 0.62 2.49
CA LEU A 159 13.40 0.36 2.16
C LEU A 159 12.98 1.01 0.84
N ARG A 160 13.37 2.27 0.65
CA ARG A 160 13.15 3.00 -0.61
C ARG A 160 13.81 2.29 -1.78
N LYS A 161 15.08 1.88 -1.63
CA LYS A 161 15.82 1.14 -2.66
C LYS A 161 15.19 -0.22 -2.99
N THR A 162 14.78 -0.99 -1.97
CA THR A 162 14.07 -2.26 -2.15
C THR A 162 12.77 -2.08 -2.92
N ARG A 163 12.02 -1.02 -2.61
CA ARG A 163 10.80 -0.67 -3.34
C ARG A 163 11.09 -0.33 -4.81
N GLU A 164 12.06 0.54 -5.06
CA GLU A 164 12.46 0.94 -6.42
C GLU A 164 12.92 -0.29 -7.22
N ALA A 165 13.69 -1.18 -6.59
CA ALA A 165 14.12 -2.43 -7.22
C ALA A 165 12.93 -3.36 -7.52
N LEU A 166 12.03 -3.60 -6.57
CA LEU A 166 10.84 -4.44 -6.81
C LEU A 166 9.93 -3.84 -7.89
N GLY A 167 9.68 -2.54 -7.85
CA GLY A 167 8.86 -1.85 -8.85
C GLY A 167 9.47 -1.85 -10.25
N GLY A 168 10.80 -1.93 -10.36
CA GLY A 168 11.52 -2.00 -11.63
C GLY A 168 11.48 -3.38 -12.31
N ASN A 169 10.94 -4.42 -11.66
CA ASN A 169 10.86 -5.74 -12.26
C ASN A 169 9.71 -5.83 -13.28
N PHE A 170 10.02 -6.20 -14.53
CA PHE A 170 9.03 -6.28 -15.60
C PHE A 170 8.16 -7.55 -15.56
N ASP A 171 8.51 -8.53 -14.72
CA ASP A 171 7.83 -9.82 -14.61
C ASP A 171 7.40 -10.08 -13.17
N LYS A 172 6.33 -9.39 -12.76
CA LYS A 172 5.74 -9.52 -11.42
C LYS A 172 5.10 -10.89 -11.13
N LYS A 173 4.97 -11.75 -12.14
CA LYS A 173 4.39 -13.09 -12.03
C LYS A 173 5.45 -14.18 -11.87
N ASP A 174 6.73 -13.83 -11.93
CA ASP A 174 7.82 -14.74 -11.62
C ASP A 174 7.70 -15.28 -10.19
N SER A 175 7.80 -16.60 -10.03
CA SER A 175 7.82 -17.27 -8.73
C SER A 175 8.90 -16.73 -7.77
N GLU A 176 10.08 -16.39 -8.27
CA GLU A 176 11.16 -15.81 -7.47
C GLU A 176 10.79 -14.41 -7.00
N PHE A 177 10.21 -13.60 -7.89
CA PHE A 177 9.70 -12.27 -7.54
C PHE A 177 8.59 -12.35 -6.48
N VAL A 178 7.59 -13.22 -6.69
CA VAL A 178 6.47 -13.41 -5.75
C VAL A 178 7.00 -13.87 -4.39
N SER A 179 7.96 -14.78 -4.36
CA SER A 179 8.58 -15.23 -3.11
C SER A 179 9.29 -14.10 -2.37
N LEU A 180 10.09 -13.28 -3.07
CA LEU A 180 10.77 -12.12 -2.48
C LEU A 180 9.77 -11.06 -2.00
N TYR A 181 8.68 -10.89 -2.74
CA TYR A 181 7.60 -10.00 -2.39
C TYR A 181 6.86 -10.46 -1.12
N ASP A 182 6.55 -11.75 -1.01
CA ASP A 182 5.92 -12.34 0.16
C ASP A 182 6.84 -12.30 1.39
N GLU A 183 8.15 -12.48 1.21
CA GLU A 183 9.15 -12.33 2.27
C GLU A 183 9.14 -10.89 2.82
N LEU A 184 9.11 -9.90 1.94
CA LEU A 184 8.97 -8.49 2.33
C LEU A 184 7.66 -8.25 3.09
N LYS A 185 6.52 -8.77 2.59
CA LYS A 185 5.22 -8.65 3.26
C LYS A 185 5.22 -9.29 4.65
N ARG A 186 5.88 -10.43 4.82
CA ARG A 186 6.02 -11.12 6.12
C ARG A 186 6.82 -10.30 7.12
N LEU A 187 7.88 -9.62 6.69
CA LEU A 187 8.66 -8.74 7.58
C LEU A 187 7.78 -7.64 8.17
N PHE A 188 6.84 -7.09 7.40
CA PHE A 188 5.93 -6.04 7.86
C PHE A 188 4.73 -6.55 8.66
N ASN A 189 4.17 -7.71 8.30
CA ASN A 189 3.00 -8.26 9.00
C ASN A 189 3.33 -8.88 10.36
N LYS A 190 4.55 -9.40 10.54
CA LYS A 190 4.92 -10.15 11.75
C LYS A 190 5.18 -9.26 12.97
N LYS A 191 5.36 -7.94 12.79
CA LYS A 191 5.72 -7.03 13.88
C LYS A 191 4.86 -5.77 13.84
N ASN A 192 4.23 -5.43 14.96
CA ASN A 192 3.58 -4.15 15.14
C ASN A 192 4.66 -3.07 15.01
N LEU A 193 4.64 -2.36 13.88
CA LEU A 193 5.66 -1.39 13.49
C LEU A 193 5.69 -0.15 14.40
N ASP A 194 4.74 -0.06 15.32
CA ASP A 194 4.56 0.97 16.34
C ASP A 194 5.61 0.93 17.46
N GLU A 195 6.21 -0.24 17.71
CA GLU A 195 7.17 -0.44 18.81
C GLU A 195 8.36 -1.29 18.33
N ILE A 196 9.19 -0.72 17.44
CA ILE A 196 10.43 -1.36 16.99
C ILE A 196 11.59 -0.83 17.83
N THR A 197 12.30 -1.71 18.52
CA THR A 197 13.52 -1.35 19.27
C THR A 197 14.74 -1.14 18.36
N GLN A 198 15.81 -0.49 18.84
CA GLN A 198 17.06 -0.29 18.06
C GLN A 198 17.64 -1.60 17.50
N GLU A 199 17.66 -2.67 18.30
CA GLU A 199 18.19 -3.97 17.88
C GLU A 199 17.35 -4.55 16.74
N GLU A 200 16.04 -4.38 16.82
CA GLU A 200 15.11 -4.82 15.79
C GLU A 200 15.21 -3.99 14.52
N MET A 201 15.45 -2.68 14.61
CA MET A 201 15.74 -1.86 13.43
C MET A 201 16.99 -2.37 12.71
N LYS A 202 18.07 -2.69 13.44
CA LYS A 202 19.30 -3.25 12.85
C LYS A 202 19.07 -4.61 12.18
N LEU A 203 18.29 -5.49 12.82
CA LEU A 203 17.92 -6.78 12.22
C LEU A 203 17.07 -6.59 10.95
N ASN A 204 16.09 -5.68 10.99
CA ASN A 204 15.24 -5.38 9.85
C ASN A 204 16.03 -4.77 8.69
N ILE A 205 17.00 -3.89 8.96
CA ILE A 205 17.94 -3.38 7.93
C ILE A 205 18.66 -4.55 7.27
N GLY A 206 19.20 -5.49 8.05
CA GLY A 206 19.90 -6.67 7.52
C GLY A 206 19.00 -7.54 6.63
N SER A 207 17.78 -7.83 7.08
CA SER A 207 16.81 -8.60 6.29
C SER A 207 16.38 -7.86 5.02
N LEU A 208 16.14 -6.55 5.09
CA LEU A 208 15.80 -5.74 3.92
C LEU A 208 16.95 -5.64 2.93
N GLN A 209 18.19 -5.57 3.41
CA GLN A 209 19.38 -5.58 2.55
C GLN A 209 19.48 -6.91 1.79
N GLN A 210 19.25 -8.04 2.45
CA GLN A 210 19.26 -9.35 1.77
C GLN A 210 18.16 -9.45 0.70
N ILE A 211 16.95 -8.95 0.98
CA ILE A 211 15.88 -8.91 -0.02
C ILE A 211 16.29 -7.98 -1.17
N PHE A 212 16.82 -6.79 -0.87
CA PHE A 212 17.30 -5.86 -1.87
C PHE A 212 18.34 -6.50 -2.80
N ASP A 213 19.35 -7.16 -2.24
CA ASP A 213 20.43 -7.79 -3.01
C ASP A 213 19.89 -8.89 -3.94
N LYS A 214 18.95 -9.72 -3.44
CA LYS A 214 18.28 -10.76 -4.25
C LYS A 214 17.45 -10.15 -5.37
N VAL A 215 16.65 -9.11 -5.08
CA VAL A 215 15.83 -8.43 -6.09
C VAL A 215 16.70 -7.72 -7.12
N ALA A 216 17.80 -7.10 -6.70
CA ALA A 216 18.76 -6.45 -7.58
C ALA A 216 19.42 -7.46 -8.53
N GLU A 217 19.82 -8.62 -8.02
CA GLU A 217 20.38 -9.69 -8.85
C GLU A 217 19.34 -10.29 -9.80
N LEU A 218 18.11 -10.50 -9.34
CA LEU A 218 17.00 -10.94 -10.19
C LEU A 218 16.75 -9.93 -11.33
N ASN A 219 16.69 -8.64 -11.01
CA ASN A 219 16.54 -7.58 -12.01
C ASN A 219 17.72 -7.52 -12.98
N ARG A 220 18.96 -7.71 -12.50
CA ARG A 220 20.15 -7.76 -13.36
C ARG A 220 20.05 -8.91 -14.36
N LYS A 221 19.70 -10.12 -13.92
CA LYS A 221 19.50 -11.29 -14.80
C LYS A 221 18.34 -11.05 -15.79
N ASN A 222 17.22 -10.53 -15.30
CA ASN A 222 16.07 -10.16 -16.11
C ASN A 222 16.44 -9.14 -17.20
N ASN A 223 17.24 -8.13 -16.88
CA ASN A 223 17.71 -7.14 -17.86
C ASN A 223 18.66 -7.75 -18.90
N LEU A 224 19.54 -8.68 -18.51
CA LEU A 224 20.40 -9.40 -19.46
C LEU A 224 19.56 -10.24 -20.43
N LEU A 225 18.53 -10.94 -19.94
CA LEU A 225 17.62 -11.71 -20.77
C LEU A 225 16.82 -10.80 -21.71
N LYS A 226 16.27 -9.70 -21.17
CA LYS A 226 15.50 -8.71 -21.94
C LYS A 226 16.33 -8.06 -23.05
N ALA A 227 17.62 -7.82 -22.81
CA ALA A 227 18.54 -7.32 -23.83
C ALA A 227 18.72 -8.29 -25.02
N LYS A 228 18.57 -9.61 -24.82
CA LYS A 228 18.59 -10.61 -25.90
C LYS A 228 17.38 -10.49 -26.84
N TYR A 229 16.31 -9.86 -26.37
CA TYR A 229 15.06 -9.67 -27.11
C TYR A 229 14.86 -8.22 -27.55
N GLU A 230 15.95 -7.47 -27.79
CA GLU A 230 15.90 -6.08 -28.25
C GLU A 230 15.12 -5.16 -27.29
N ASN A 231 15.26 -5.43 -25.98
CA ASN A 231 14.53 -4.77 -24.91
C ASN A 231 13.01 -5.05 -24.87
N ASP A 232 12.56 -6.14 -25.50
CA ASP A 232 11.17 -6.57 -25.43
C ASP A 232 10.90 -7.41 -24.18
N SER A 233 10.16 -6.83 -23.24
CA SER A 233 9.76 -7.49 -21.99
C SER A 233 8.85 -8.71 -22.23
N LYS A 234 8.02 -8.70 -23.29
CA LYS A 234 7.06 -9.79 -23.58
C LYS A 234 7.79 -11.09 -23.86
N TYR A 235 8.75 -11.05 -24.78
CA TYR A 235 9.54 -12.22 -25.16
C TYR A 235 10.46 -12.70 -24.04
N ALA A 236 10.96 -11.78 -23.21
CA ALA A 236 11.69 -12.15 -21.99
C ALA A 236 10.79 -12.90 -21.00
N ARG A 237 9.53 -12.46 -20.80
CA ARG A 237 8.55 -13.19 -19.97
C ARG A 237 8.25 -14.58 -20.53
N ILE A 238 8.00 -14.68 -21.83
CA ILE A 238 7.70 -15.96 -22.50
C ILE A 238 8.87 -16.93 -22.38
N HIS A 239 10.11 -16.45 -22.56
CA HIS A 239 11.30 -17.25 -22.36
C HIS A 239 11.32 -17.88 -20.96
N LYS A 240 11.06 -17.09 -19.92
CA LYS A 240 11.02 -17.58 -18.54
C LYS A 240 9.93 -18.63 -18.35
N ARG A 241 8.72 -18.42 -18.87
CA ARG A 241 7.63 -19.41 -18.83
C ARG A 241 7.99 -20.74 -19.51
N ILE A 242 8.72 -20.68 -20.63
CA ILE A 242 9.21 -21.87 -21.32
C ILE A 242 10.23 -22.62 -20.46
N LEU A 243 11.16 -21.91 -19.81
CA LEU A 243 12.15 -22.52 -18.93
C LEU A 243 11.51 -23.14 -17.68
N GLU A 244 10.56 -22.45 -17.05
CA GLU A 244 9.81 -22.96 -15.90
C GLU A 244 9.09 -24.28 -16.21
N LYS A 245 8.59 -24.43 -17.44
CA LYS A 245 7.93 -25.67 -17.87
C LYS A 245 8.93 -26.83 -18.04
N GLY A 246 10.19 -26.54 -18.38
CA GLY A 246 11.32 -27.49 -18.36
C GLY A 246 11.30 -28.65 -19.36
N ASN A 247 10.21 -28.83 -20.13
CA ASN A 247 10.00 -29.96 -21.03
C ASN A 247 10.30 -29.67 -22.52
N ILE A 248 10.66 -28.43 -22.88
CA ILE A 248 10.74 -27.97 -24.28
C ILE A 248 12.16 -28.02 -24.83
N SER A 249 13.11 -27.33 -24.18
CA SER A 249 14.54 -27.46 -24.46
C SER A 249 15.33 -27.12 -23.21
N LYS A 250 16.46 -27.80 -23.02
CA LYS A 250 17.40 -27.53 -21.93
C LYS A 250 18.40 -26.42 -22.28
N LYS A 251 18.44 -25.98 -23.54
CA LYS A 251 19.38 -24.96 -24.02
C LYS A 251 18.65 -23.64 -24.24
N GLU A 252 18.94 -22.66 -23.37
CA GLU A 252 18.40 -21.30 -23.46
C GLU A 252 18.70 -20.61 -24.80
N SER A 253 19.84 -20.91 -25.42
CA SER A 253 20.20 -20.36 -26.74
C SER A 253 19.23 -20.80 -27.85
N GLU A 254 18.83 -22.07 -27.84
CA GLU A 254 17.89 -22.61 -28.83
C GLU A 254 16.49 -22.01 -28.64
N ILE A 255 16.06 -21.83 -27.38
CA ILE A 255 14.80 -21.14 -27.05
C ILE A 255 14.87 -19.69 -27.55
N CYS A 256 15.99 -18.99 -27.30
CA CYS A 256 16.17 -17.61 -27.71
C CYS A 256 16.06 -17.43 -29.22
N GLU A 257 16.80 -18.23 -30.00
CA GLU A 257 16.77 -18.17 -31.46
C GLU A 257 15.39 -18.48 -32.02
N THR A 258 14.70 -19.47 -31.44
CA THR A 258 13.36 -19.87 -31.89
C THR A 258 12.34 -18.77 -31.60
N LEU A 259 12.40 -18.17 -30.41
CA LEU A 259 11.52 -17.07 -30.03
C LEU A 259 11.78 -15.80 -30.86
N LEU A 260 13.02 -15.51 -31.23
CA LEU A 260 13.34 -14.41 -32.15
C LEU A 260 12.77 -14.65 -33.56
N ASP A 261 12.87 -15.87 -34.10
CA ASP A 261 12.27 -16.24 -35.40
C ASP A 261 10.74 -16.11 -35.37
N ILE A 262 10.11 -16.50 -34.25
CA ILE A 262 8.67 -16.30 -34.02
C ILE A 262 8.33 -14.81 -33.95
N LYS A 263 9.14 -14.02 -33.23
CA LYS A 263 8.97 -12.56 -33.11
C LYS A 263 8.94 -11.89 -34.47
N THR A 264 9.99 -12.10 -35.28
CA THR A 264 10.08 -11.50 -36.62
C THR A 264 8.84 -11.82 -37.46
N GLN A 265 8.41 -13.08 -37.50
CA GLN A 265 7.24 -13.50 -38.28
C GLN A 265 5.92 -12.95 -37.73
N ALA A 266 5.76 -12.88 -36.41
CA ALA A 266 4.54 -12.35 -35.80
C ALA A 266 4.44 -10.84 -35.99
N ASP A 267 5.52 -10.10 -35.72
CA ASP A 267 5.59 -8.65 -35.86
C ASP A 267 5.37 -8.22 -37.31
N GLU A 268 5.96 -8.92 -38.29
CA GLU A 268 5.73 -8.67 -39.72
C GLU A 268 4.24 -8.78 -40.10
N LYS A 269 3.54 -9.81 -39.61
CA LYS A 269 2.10 -9.99 -39.89
C LYS A 269 1.24 -8.94 -39.22
N ILE A 270 1.56 -8.57 -37.98
CA ILE A 270 0.84 -7.52 -37.23
C ILE A 270 1.05 -6.15 -37.89
N LEU A 271 2.25 -5.88 -38.39
CA LEU A 271 2.58 -4.65 -39.11
C LEU A 271 1.76 -4.53 -40.41
N ILE A 272 1.55 -5.64 -41.13
CA ILE A 272 0.73 -5.67 -42.35
C ILE A 272 -0.75 -5.46 -42.03
N ASN A 273 -1.26 -6.05 -40.94
CA ASN A 273 -2.66 -5.93 -40.55
C ASN A 273 -2.83 -5.88 -39.03
N THR A 274 -2.94 -4.68 -38.48
CA THR A 274 -3.09 -4.48 -37.03
C THR A 274 -4.45 -4.94 -36.49
N ARG A 275 -5.49 -5.02 -37.35
CA ARG A 275 -6.83 -5.53 -36.97
C ARG A 275 -6.83 -7.02 -36.64
N LEU A 276 -5.73 -7.73 -36.89
CA LEU A 276 -5.56 -9.12 -36.47
C LEU A 276 -5.72 -9.28 -34.95
N LEU A 277 -5.32 -8.27 -34.18
CA LEU A 277 -5.41 -8.27 -32.72
C LEU A 277 -6.84 -8.06 -32.20
N GLU A 278 -7.77 -7.60 -33.04
CA GLU A 278 -9.19 -7.50 -32.69
C GLU A 278 -9.88 -8.87 -32.65
N ASN A 279 -9.34 -9.86 -33.38
CA ASN A 279 -9.86 -11.23 -33.42
C ASN A 279 -8.89 -12.21 -32.79
N GLU A 280 -8.98 -12.35 -31.46
CA GLU A 280 -8.11 -13.22 -30.67
C GLU A 280 -8.08 -14.68 -31.18
N SER A 281 -9.21 -15.21 -31.62
CA SER A 281 -9.29 -16.60 -32.14
C SER A 281 -8.48 -16.78 -33.42
N TYR A 282 -8.58 -15.83 -34.35
CA TYR A 282 -7.80 -15.86 -35.58
C TYR A 282 -6.32 -15.65 -35.32
N PHE A 283 -5.98 -14.69 -34.46
CA PHE A 283 -4.60 -14.42 -34.07
C PHE A 283 -3.95 -15.63 -33.40
N TYR A 284 -4.67 -16.32 -32.50
CA TYR A 284 -4.23 -17.54 -31.86
C TYR A 284 -3.93 -18.66 -32.88
N GLN A 285 -4.80 -18.86 -33.88
CA GLN A 285 -4.58 -19.85 -34.95
C GLN A 285 -3.41 -19.48 -35.87
N MET A 286 -3.17 -18.20 -36.10
CA MET A 286 -2.02 -17.73 -36.87
C MET A 286 -0.72 -17.98 -36.11
N LEU A 287 -0.67 -17.62 -34.81
CA LEU A 287 0.52 -17.80 -33.99
C LEU A 287 0.89 -19.27 -33.83
N ILE A 288 -0.08 -20.19 -33.70
CA ILE A 288 0.26 -21.61 -33.50
C ILE A 288 0.97 -22.19 -34.73
N GLN A 289 0.62 -21.74 -35.94
CA GLN A 289 1.33 -22.13 -37.15
C GLN A 289 2.77 -21.62 -37.17
N ILE A 290 2.99 -20.37 -36.74
CA ILE A 290 4.32 -19.76 -36.65
C ILE A 290 5.18 -20.49 -35.59
N VAL A 291 4.61 -20.78 -34.42
CA VAL A 291 5.29 -21.52 -33.34
C VAL A 291 5.71 -22.89 -33.85
N ILE A 292 4.78 -23.69 -34.38
CA ILE A 292 5.09 -25.04 -34.88
C ILE A 292 6.15 -24.97 -36.00
N GLY A 293 6.00 -24.05 -36.96
CA GLY A 293 6.96 -23.89 -38.06
C GLY A 293 8.38 -23.55 -37.59
N SER A 294 8.50 -22.66 -36.61
CA SER A 294 9.80 -22.22 -36.09
C SER A 294 10.53 -23.33 -35.32
N PHE A 295 9.80 -24.11 -34.52
CA PHE A 295 10.36 -25.24 -33.78
C PHE A 295 10.78 -26.41 -34.72
N ILE A 296 9.98 -26.69 -35.77
CA ILE A 296 10.34 -27.68 -36.80
C ILE A 296 11.62 -27.25 -37.54
N LYS A 297 11.72 -25.98 -37.94
CA LYS A 297 12.90 -25.43 -38.64
C LYS A 297 14.19 -25.59 -37.81
N LYS A 298 14.08 -25.47 -36.48
CA LYS A 298 15.19 -25.64 -35.54
C LYS A 298 15.41 -27.09 -35.08
N LYS A 299 14.62 -28.05 -35.58
CA LYS A 299 14.69 -29.49 -35.24
C LYS A 299 14.54 -29.76 -33.73
N ILE A 300 13.72 -28.95 -33.05
CA ILE A 300 13.39 -29.15 -31.64
C ILE A 300 12.10 -29.97 -31.58
N GLU A 301 12.12 -31.09 -30.89
CA GLU A 301 10.91 -31.90 -30.67
C GLU A 301 9.95 -31.12 -29.76
N LEU A 302 8.79 -30.77 -30.30
CA LEU A 302 7.77 -30.02 -29.59
C LEU A 302 6.48 -30.84 -29.55
N ASP A 303 6.08 -31.26 -28.34
CA ASP A 303 4.80 -31.91 -28.15
C ASP A 303 3.62 -30.94 -28.30
N THR A 304 2.44 -31.48 -28.58
CA THR A 304 1.21 -30.70 -28.84
C THR A 304 0.80 -29.83 -27.64
N GLU A 305 1.02 -30.26 -26.41
CA GLU A 305 0.67 -29.48 -25.22
C GLU A 305 1.64 -28.31 -25.01
N SER A 306 2.93 -28.51 -25.29
CA SER A 306 3.95 -27.47 -25.26
C SER A 306 3.75 -26.43 -26.35
N ALA A 307 3.38 -26.84 -27.56
CA ALA A 307 3.01 -25.92 -28.64
C ALA A 307 1.81 -25.03 -28.25
N LYS A 308 0.74 -25.63 -27.71
CA LYS A 308 -0.44 -24.89 -27.24
C LYS A 308 -0.10 -23.95 -26.09
N TYR A 309 0.76 -24.38 -25.15
CA TYR A 309 1.18 -23.55 -24.03
C TYR A 309 1.98 -22.32 -24.46
N ILE A 310 2.97 -22.49 -25.33
CA ILE A 310 3.75 -21.37 -25.89
C ILE A 310 2.81 -20.40 -26.62
N ASN A 311 1.89 -20.95 -27.41
CA ASN A 311 0.94 -20.14 -28.15
C ASN A 311 0.01 -19.32 -27.25
N ALA A 312 -0.50 -19.93 -26.17
CA ALA A 312 -1.31 -19.23 -25.18
C ALA A 312 -0.52 -18.12 -24.47
N CYS A 313 0.75 -18.35 -24.14
CA CYS A 313 1.62 -17.33 -23.56
C CYS A 313 1.84 -16.16 -24.52
N LEU A 314 2.20 -16.46 -25.78
CA LEU A 314 2.39 -15.45 -26.83
C LEU A 314 1.11 -14.63 -27.03
N SER A 315 -0.01 -15.29 -27.29
CA SER A 315 -1.29 -14.63 -27.53
C SER A 315 -1.65 -13.68 -26.39
N LYS A 316 -1.52 -14.15 -25.14
CA LYS A 316 -1.80 -13.33 -23.96
C LYS A 316 -0.89 -12.11 -23.86
N GLU A 317 0.40 -12.25 -24.12
CA GLU A 317 1.36 -11.13 -24.06
C GLU A 317 1.08 -10.07 -25.13
N TYR A 318 0.79 -10.49 -26.37
CA TYR A 318 0.39 -9.56 -27.44
C TYR A 318 -0.94 -8.86 -27.16
N MET A 319 -1.94 -9.59 -26.62
CA MET A 319 -3.24 -9.01 -26.26
C MET A 319 -3.12 -8.02 -25.11
N ASN A 320 -2.33 -8.33 -24.09
CA ASN A 320 -2.10 -7.41 -22.97
C ASN A 320 -1.45 -6.10 -23.44
N GLU A 321 -0.46 -6.19 -24.34
CA GLU A 321 0.19 -5.00 -24.92
C GLU A 321 -0.78 -4.18 -25.77
N TYR A 322 -1.59 -4.85 -26.60
CA TYR A 322 -2.59 -4.19 -27.45
C TYR A 322 -3.68 -3.47 -26.64
N GLN A 323 -4.12 -4.08 -25.54
CA GLN A 323 -5.13 -3.50 -24.63
C GLN A 323 -4.55 -2.45 -23.66
N GLY A 324 -3.23 -2.22 -23.67
CA GLY A 324 -2.56 -1.33 -22.73
C GLY A 324 -2.52 -1.87 -21.29
N ALA A 325 -2.83 -3.15 -21.08
CA ALA A 325 -2.80 -3.83 -19.78
C ALA A 325 -1.37 -4.25 -19.39
N ASN A 326 -0.40 -3.35 -19.56
CA ASN A 326 0.94 -3.53 -19.03
C ASN A 326 0.92 -3.24 -17.52
N GLU A 327 0.55 -4.25 -16.72
CA GLU A 327 0.73 -4.24 -15.26
C GLU A 327 1.64 -5.36 -14.76
#